data_AF-A0A7C6TY20-F1
#
_entry.id   AF-A0A7C6TY20-F1
#
_cell.length_a   1.000
_cell.length_b   1.000
_cell.length_c   1.000
_cell.angle_alpha   90.00
_cell.angle_beta   90.00
_cell.angle_gamma   90.00
#
_symmetry.space_group_name_H-M   'P 1'
#
loop_
_entity.id
_entity.type
_entity.pdbx_description
1 polymer ?
#
loop_
_entity_poly.entity_id
_entity_poly.type
_entity_poly.pdbx_seq_one_letter_code
_entity_poly.pdbx_strand_id
1 'polypeptide(L)'
;MDEPDDPDPAAASAFPQLILIAVLTLVNAFFAASEMALVSINKNKIRMMADDGNKRAIKLEKLLAQPDKFLSTIQVLITFAGFFSSASAATALSERVGSYLVRIGIPASFSQTAAIVLITFVL
;
A
#
# COMPACT_ATOMS: atom_id res chain seq x y z
N MET A 1 -39.84 -5.90 24.35
CA MET A 1 -38.52 -5.99 24.99
C MET A 1 -37.56 -5.91 23.84
N ASP A 2 -37.19 -4.68 23.47
CA ASP A 2 -36.21 -4.44 22.41
C ASP A 2 -34.85 -4.88 22.95
N GLU A 3 -34.28 -5.89 22.30
CA GLU A 3 -32.90 -6.33 22.51
C GLU A 3 -31.99 -5.10 22.30
N PRO A 4 -31.05 -4.77 23.21
CA PRO A 4 -30.14 -3.67 22.97
C PRO A 4 -29.32 -3.94 21.69
N ASP A 5 -29.20 -2.90 20.87
CA ASP A 5 -28.44 -2.84 19.62
C ASP A 5 -26.95 -3.03 19.93
N ASP A 6 -26.55 -4.28 20.22
CA ASP A 6 -25.17 -4.65 20.44
C ASP A 6 -24.40 -4.34 19.14
N PRO A 7 -23.33 -3.53 19.19
CA PRO A 7 -22.61 -3.13 18.00
C PRO A 7 -22.08 -4.38 17.31
N ASP A 8 -22.47 -4.57 16.04
CA ASP A 8 -21.99 -5.67 15.19
C ASP A 8 -20.47 -5.84 15.36
N PRO A 9 -19.97 -6.96 15.92
CA PRO A 9 -18.54 -7.15 16.15
C PRO A 9 -17.73 -7.16 14.85
N ALA A 10 -18.40 -7.36 13.70
CA ALA A 10 -17.84 -7.22 12.36
C ALA A 10 -17.49 -5.76 11.98
N ALA A 11 -18.20 -4.76 12.53
CA ALA A 11 -17.87 -3.35 12.31
C ALA A 11 -16.61 -2.95 13.11
N ALA A 12 -16.44 -3.52 14.31
CA ALA A 12 -15.26 -3.31 15.14
C ALA A 12 -13.99 -3.92 14.53
N SER A 13 -14.09 -5.01 13.75
CA SER A 13 -12.96 -5.62 13.05
C SER A 13 -12.65 -4.97 11.69
N ALA A 14 -13.65 -4.41 11.01
CA ALA A 14 -13.46 -3.71 9.73
C ALA A 14 -12.74 -2.36 9.90
N PHE A 15 -13.02 -1.63 10.99
CA PHE A 15 -12.40 -0.34 11.26
C PHE A 15 -10.85 -0.36 11.30
N PRO A 16 -10.18 -1.27 12.05
CA PRO A 16 -8.72 -1.34 12.06
C PRO A 16 -8.13 -1.76 10.70
N GLN A 17 -8.81 -2.63 9.94
CA GLN A 17 -8.38 -3.00 8.59
C GLN A 17 -8.45 -1.82 7.61
N LEU A 18 -9.53 -1.03 7.67
CA LEU A 18 -9.67 0.17 6.86
C LEU A 18 -8.61 1.22 7.20
N ILE A 19 -8.29 1.40 8.48
CA ILE A 19 -7.19 2.28 8.90
C ILE A 19 -5.87 1.75 8.35
N LEU A 20 -5.60 0.45 8.45
CA LEU A 20 -4.37 -0.16 7.93
C LEU A 20 -4.25 0.08 6.42
N ILE A 21 -5.29 -0.22 5.64
CA ILE A 21 -5.30 0.01 4.19
C ILE A 21 -5.09 1.48 3.87
N ALA A 22 -5.76 2.40 4.59
CA ALA A 22 -5.62 3.84 4.38
C ALA A 22 -4.18 4.30 4.66
N VAL A 23 -3.56 3.85 5.75
CA VAL A 23 -2.17 4.18 6.08
C VAL A 23 -1.23 3.62 5.02
N LEU A 24 -1.36 2.36 4.63
CA LEU A 24 -0.49 1.75 3.60
C LEU A 24 -0.65 2.44 2.24
N THR A 25 -1.87 2.86 1.89
CA THR A 25 -2.15 3.62 0.67
C THR A 25 -1.48 5.00 0.71
N LEU A 26 -1.58 5.71 1.85
CA LEU A 26 -0.93 7.01 2.02
C LEU A 26 0.60 6.90 1.96
N VAL A 27 1.17 5.84 2.56
CA VAL A 27 2.60 5.56 2.48
C VAL A 27 3.03 5.33 1.03
N ASN A 28 2.30 4.50 0.28
CA ASN A 28 2.55 4.30 -1.15
C ASN A 28 2.44 5.60 -1.95
N ALA A 29 1.39 6.39 -1.71
CA ALA A 29 1.18 7.68 -2.38
C ALA A 29 2.31 8.67 -2.08
N PHE A 30 2.80 8.72 -0.85
CA PHE A 30 3.93 9.57 -0.46
C PHE A 30 5.22 9.17 -1.19
N PHE A 31 5.51 7.88 -1.27
CA PHE A 31 6.69 7.38 -1.97
C PHE A 31 6.60 7.60 -3.49
N ALA A 32 5.44 7.35 -4.09
CA ALA A 32 5.18 7.62 -5.50
C ALA A 32 5.29 9.12 -5.83
N ALA A 33 4.77 10.00 -4.95
CA ALA A 33 4.94 11.45 -5.10
C ALA A 33 6.41 11.86 -4.97
N SER A 34 7.17 11.23 -4.08
CA SER A 34 8.60 11.50 -3.90
C SER A 34 9.42 11.08 -5.12
N GLU A 35 9.09 9.94 -5.73
CA GLU A 35 9.66 9.50 -7.01
C GLU A 35 9.37 10.52 -8.12
N MET A 36 8.11 10.91 -8.29
CA MET A 36 7.72 11.89 -9.32
C MET A 36 8.34 13.28 -9.09
N ALA A 37 8.46 13.71 -7.84
CA ALA A 37 9.17 14.93 -7.50
C ALA A 37 10.64 14.85 -7.94
N LEU A 38 11.31 13.72 -7.73
CA LEU A 38 12.70 13.54 -8.14
C LEU A 38 12.87 13.52 -9.67
N VAL A 39 11.97 12.81 -10.37
CA VAL A 39 11.99 12.68 -11.84
C VAL A 39 11.72 14.03 -12.52
N SER A 40 10.89 14.88 -11.92
CA SER A 40 10.52 16.20 -12.48
C SER A 40 11.51 17.33 -12.16
N ILE A 41 12.56 17.09 -11.37
CA ILE A 41 13.55 18.12 -11.03
C ILE A 41 14.36 18.55 -12.26
N ASN A 42 14.45 19.87 -12.45
CA ASN A 42 15.40 20.46 -13.39
C ASN A 42 16.83 20.41 -12.83
N LYS A 43 17.60 19.41 -13.26
CA LYS A 43 18.99 19.18 -12.84
C LYS A 43 19.90 20.39 -13.07
N ASN A 44 19.70 21.12 -14.18
CA ASN A 44 20.51 22.31 -14.48
C ASN A 44 20.28 23.42 -13.45
N LYS A 45 19.02 23.64 -13.05
CA LYS A 45 18.69 24.62 -12.01
C LYS A 45 19.29 24.24 -10.65
N ILE A 46 19.25 22.96 -10.29
CA ILE A 46 19.90 22.47 -9.04
C ILE A 46 21.40 22.71 -9.09
N ARG A 47 22.06 22.39 -10.22
CA ARG A 47 23.50 22.58 -10.38
C ARG A 47 23.91 24.04 -10.29
N MET A 48 23.19 24.95 -10.94
CA MET A 48 23.44 26.40 -10.80
C MET A 48 23.31 26.86 -9.34
N MET A 49 22.29 26.41 -8.62
CA MET A 49 22.13 26.75 -7.19
C MET A 49 23.24 26.14 -6.31
N ALA A 50 23.77 24.98 -6.68
CA ALA A 50 24.88 24.35 -5.98
C ALA A 50 26.19 25.12 -6.20
N ASP A 51 26.43 25.56 -7.45
CA ASP A 51 27.56 26.42 -7.82
C ASP A 51 27.52 27.77 -7.10
N ASP A 52 26.32 28.34 -6.87
CA ASP A 52 26.08 29.54 -6.04
C ASP A 52 26.27 29.31 -4.52
N GLY A 53 26.70 28.11 -4.11
CA GLY A 53 27.03 27.78 -2.71
C GLY A 53 25.84 27.33 -1.85
N ASN A 54 24.67 27.05 -2.43
CA ASN A 54 23.52 26.57 -1.66
C ASN A 54 23.77 25.14 -1.14
N LYS A 55 23.98 25.02 0.18
CA LYS A 55 24.25 23.75 0.86
C LYS A 55 23.18 22.66 0.62
N ARG A 56 21.91 23.04 0.41
CA ARG A 56 20.84 22.09 0.10
C ARG A 56 20.93 21.60 -1.35
N ALA A 57 21.20 22.51 -2.28
CA ALA A 57 21.39 22.19 -3.69
C ALA A 57 22.61 21.27 -3.89
N ILE A 58 23.72 21.51 -3.20
CA ILE A 58 24.92 20.65 -3.25
C ILE A 58 24.61 19.21 -2.80
N LYS A 59 23.82 19.04 -1.72
CA LYS A 59 23.40 17.70 -1.28
C LYS A 59 22.48 17.03 -2.29
N LEU A 60 21.52 17.79 -2.82
CA LEU A 60 20.56 17.28 -3.79
C LEU A 60 21.22 16.93 -5.12
N GLU A 61 22.20 17.71 -5.57
CA GLU A 61 23.00 17.43 -6.76
C GLU A 61 23.74 16.08 -6.63
N LYS A 62 24.36 15.81 -5.47
CA LYS A 62 24.99 14.51 -5.21
C LYS A 62 23.99 13.35 -5.25
N LEU A 63 22.77 13.54 -4.74
CA LEU A 63 21.71 12.54 -4.82
C LEU A 63 21.23 12.33 -6.26
N LEU A 64 21.10 13.41 -7.03
CA LEU A 64 20.67 13.40 -8.43
C LEU A 64 21.76 12.93 -9.41
N ALA A 65 23.01 12.77 -8.95
CA ALA A 65 24.09 12.20 -9.75
C ALA A 65 23.91 10.69 -9.99
N GLN A 66 23.25 9.99 -9.06
CA GLN A 66 22.87 8.58 -9.20
C GLN A 66 21.41 8.37 -8.77
N PRO A 67 20.44 8.94 -9.51
CA PRO A 67 19.03 8.88 -9.13
C PRO A 67 18.51 7.44 -9.16
N ASP A 68 19.07 6.58 -10.00
CA ASP A 68 18.64 5.19 -10.18
C ASP A 68 18.69 4.39 -8.87
N LYS A 69 19.73 4.57 -8.05
CA LYS A 69 19.83 3.89 -6.74
C LYS A 69 18.76 4.37 -5.76
N PHE A 70 18.49 5.67 -5.74
CA PHE A 70 17.48 6.25 -4.86
C PHE A 70 16.07 5.85 -5.30
N LEU A 71 15.77 5.93 -6.60
CA LEU A 71 14.52 5.48 -7.19
C LEU A 71 14.29 3.98 -6.98
N SER A 72 15.31 3.14 -7.21
CA SER A 72 15.21 1.70 -6.93
C SER A 72 14.87 1.42 -5.47
N THR A 73 15.42 2.19 -4.53
CA THR A 73 15.11 2.06 -3.10
C THR A 73 13.65 2.42 -2.82
N ILE A 74 13.16 3.53 -3.37
CA ILE A 74 11.75 3.94 -3.25
C ILE A 74 10.83 2.88 -3.85
N GLN A 75 11.17 2.34 -5.02
CA GLN A 75 10.35 1.36 -5.71
C GLN A 75 10.26 0.03 -4.96
N VAL A 76 11.35 -0.41 -4.31
CA VAL A 76 11.32 -1.56 -3.40
C VAL A 76 10.37 -1.29 -2.24
N LEU A 77 10.41 -0.10 -1.64
CA LEU A 77 9.49 0.27 -0.55
C LEU A 77 8.02 0.29 -0.99
N ILE A 78 7.72 0.85 -2.17
CA ILE A 78 6.38 0.85 -2.75
C ILE A 78 5.90 -0.59 -2.96
N THR A 79 6.77 -1.46 -3.48
CA THR A 79 6.44 -2.87 -3.70
C THR A 79 6.14 -3.58 -2.38
N PHE A 80 6.95 -3.37 -1.35
CA PHE A 80 6.70 -3.94 -0.02
C PHE A 80 5.40 -3.43 0.60
N ALA A 81 5.14 -2.13 0.55
CA ALA A 81 3.90 -1.55 1.06
C ALA A 81 2.68 -2.07 0.28
N GLY A 82 2.78 -2.19 -1.05
CA GLY A 82 1.77 -2.82 -1.89
C GLY A 82 1.51 -4.28 -1.53
N PHE A 83 2.56 -5.08 -1.30
CA PHE A 83 2.44 -6.48 -0.89
C PHE A 83 1.72 -6.64 0.45
N PHE A 84 2.09 -5.86 1.47
CA PHE A 84 1.38 -5.88 2.76
C PHE A 84 -0.09 -5.45 2.63
N SER A 85 -0.37 -4.46 1.79
CA SER A 85 -1.74 -4.00 1.54
C SER A 85 -2.58 -5.07 0.85
N SER A 86 -2.02 -5.71 -0.18
CA SER A 86 -2.65 -6.83 -0.89
C SER A 86 -2.89 -8.03 0.04
N ALA A 87 -1.89 -8.42 0.85
CA ALA A 87 -2.05 -9.51 1.81
C ALA A 87 -3.16 -9.22 2.85
N SER A 88 -3.23 -8.00 3.36
CA SER A 88 -4.31 -7.58 4.28
C SER A 88 -5.68 -7.53 3.59
N ALA A 89 -5.74 -7.15 2.30
CA ALA A 89 -6.97 -7.15 1.54
C ALA A 89 -7.42 -8.57 1.21
N ALA A 90 -6.48 -9.48 0.93
CA ALA A 90 -6.75 -10.87 0.62
C ALA A 90 -7.41 -11.60 1.80
N THR A 91 -6.90 -11.41 3.02
CA THR A 91 -7.52 -12.00 4.22
C THR A 91 -8.92 -11.45 4.44
N ALA A 92 -9.09 -10.12 4.42
CA ALA A 92 -10.40 -9.48 4.62
C ALA A 92 -11.44 -9.89 3.56
N LEU A 93 -11.05 -9.96 2.29
CA LEU A 93 -11.95 -10.29 1.19
C LEU A 93 -12.26 -11.79 1.13
N SER A 94 -11.30 -12.64 1.53
CA SER A 94 -11.47 -14.10 1.56
C SER A 94 -12.59 -14.56 2.51
N GLU A 95 -12.83 -13.86 3.62
CA GLU A 95 -13.93 -14.19 4.55
C GLU A 95 -15.32 -13.99 3.92
N ARG A 96 -15.49 -12.88 3.20
CA ARG A 96 -16.73 -12.58 2.45
C ARG A 96 -16.93 -13.57 1.32
N VAL A 97 -15.89 -13.85 0.56
CA VAL A 97 -15.92 -14.78 -0.58
C VAL A 97 -16.14 -16.21 -0.10
N GLY A 98 -15.47 -16.65 0.95
CA GLY A 98 -15.65 -17.96 1.57
C GLY A 98 -17.10 -18.17 2.03
N SER A 99 -17.69 -17.16 2.67
CA SER A 99 -19.11 -17.19 3.08
C SER A 99 -20.05 -17.31 1.87
N TYR A 100 -19.74 -16.64 0.76
CA TYR A 100 -20.51 -16.75 -0.48
C TYR A 100 -20.36 -18.15 -1.12
N LEU A 101 -19.15 -18.72 -1.11
CA LEU A 101 -18.87 -20.08 -1.61
C LEU A 101 -19.68 -21.15 -0.86
N VAL A 102 -19.84 -21.00 0.46
CA VAL A 102 -20.69 -21.91 1.25
C VAL A 102 -22.15 -21.83 0.80
N ARG A 103 -22.66 -20.62 0.51
CA ARG A 103 -24.07 -20.43 0.10
C ARG A 103 -24.40 -21.07 -1.25
N ILE A 104 -23.42 -21.20 -2.15
CA ILE A 104 -23.57 -21.85 -3.45
C ILE A 104 -23.32 -23.37 -3.40
N GLY A 105 -23.11 -23.95 -2.21
CA GLY A 105 -23.02 -25.39 -1.99
C GLY A 105 -21.62 -25.96 -1.83
N ILE A 106 -20.57 -25.12 -1.72
CA ILE A 106 -19.21 -25.61 -1.46
C ILE A 106 -19.05 -25.95 0.03
N PRO A 107 -18.46 -27.12 0.38
CA PRO A 107 -18.22 -27.50 1.77
C PRO A 107 -17.40 -26.45 2.53
N ALA A 108 -17.85 -26.08 3.74
CA ALA A 108 -17.21 -25.04 4.57
C ALA A 108 -15.72 -25.32 4.87
N SER A 109 -15.32 -26.60 4.92
CA SER A 109 -13.94 -27.03 5.10
C SER A 109 -13.02 -26.65 3.93
N PHE A 110 -13.56 -26.45 2.73
CA PHE A 110 -12.81 -26.07 1.54
C PHE A 110 -12.99 -24.60 1.15
N SER A 111 -14.13 -24.00 1.50
CA SER A 111 -14.49 -22.64 1.09
C SER A 111 -13.48 -21.57 1.49
N GLN A 112 -12.94 -21.62 2.71
CA GLN A 112 -11.98 -20.61 3.18
C GLN A 112 -10.64 -20.69 2.44
N THR A 113 -10.10 -21.90 2.28
CA THR A 113 -8.84 -22.11 1.53
C THR A 113 -9.03 -21.73 0.06
N ALA A 114 -10.15 -22.14 -0.56
CA ALA A 114 -10.46 -21.79 -1.94
C ALA A 114 -10.59 -20.26 -2.12
N ALA A 115 -11.22 -19.56 -1.18
CA ALA A 115 -11.38 -18.12 -1.22
C ALA A 115 -10.04 -17.38 -1.10
N ILE A 116 -9.15 -17.77 -0.18
CA ILE A 116 -7.82 -17.18 -0.06
C ILE A 116 -7.02 -17.39 -1.36
N VAL A 117 -6.97 -18.64 -1.85
CA VAL A 117 -6.25 -18.96 -3.10
C VAL A 117 -6.78 -18.13 -4.26
N LEU A 118 -8.11 -18.09 -4.44
CA LEU A 118 -8.74 -17.34 -5.51
C LEU A 118 -8.43 -15.85 -5.43
N ILE A 119 -8.51 -15.24 -4.25
CA ILE A 119 -8.24 -13.82 -4.07
C ILE A 119 -6.75 -13.50 -4.25
N THR A 120 -5.84 -14.36 -3.78
CA THR A 120 -4.40 -14.18 -4.02
C THR A 120 -4.04 -14.28 -5.51
N PHE A 121 -4.77 -15.05 -6.33
CA PHE A 121 -4.55 -15.07 -7.78
C PHE A 121 -5.10 -13.82 -8.50
N VAL A 122 -6.08 -13.14 -7.91
CA VAL A 122 -6.73 -11.96 -8.50
C VAL A 122 -5.97 -10.67 -8.19
N LEU A 123 -5.34 -10.57 -7.00
CA LEU A 123 -4.59 -9.42 -6.53
C LEU A 123 -3.11 -9.47 -6.94
#